data_AF-K7KAM3-F1
#
_entry.id   AF-K7KAM3-F1
#
_cell.length_a   1.000
_cell.length_b   1.000
_cell.length_c   1.000
_cell.angle_alpha   90.00
_cell.angle_beta   90.00
_cell.angle_gamma   90.00
#
_symmetry.space_group_name_H-M   'P 1'
#
loop_
_entity.id
_entity.type
_entity.pdbx_description
1 polymer ?
#
loop_
_entity_poly.entity_id
_entity_poly.type
_entity_poly.pdbx_seq_one_letter_code
_entity_poly.pdbx_strand_id
1 'polypeptide(L)'
;MASNSHNNNKEIFSSWTRMQNKQFESALALYDQDTPDRWQNIAKVVGDKSAEEVKRHYEILLEDLRHIESGRVPIPSYKSTDNNQERPLKCLNQH
;
A
#
# COMPACT_ATOMS: atom_id res chain seq x y z
N MET A 1 -38.68 -6.25 17.22
CA MET A 1 -37.56 -6.96 17.85
C MET A 1 -36.84 -7.78 16.78
N ALA A 2 -35.70 -7.30 16.32
CA ALA A 2 -34.72 -8.05 15.54
C ALA A 2 -33.37 -7.39 15.80
N SER A 3 -32.51 -8.07 16.56
CA SER A 3 -31.13 -7.67 16.81
C SER A 3 -30.24 -8.61 16.02
N ASN A 4 -29.55 -8.13 14.99
CA ASN A 4 -28.42 -8.81 14.34
C ASN A 4 -27.36 -7.72 14.06
N SER A 5 -26.31 -7.62 14.88
CA SER A 5 -25.04 -8.35 14.75
C SER A 5 -24.28 -8.01 13.47
N HIS A 6 -23.43 -6.98 13.54
CA HIS A 6 -22.27 -6.81 12.64
C HIS A 6 -21.09 -6.29 13.45
N ASN A 7 -20.24 -7.23 13.86
CA ASN A 7 -18.88 -7.13 14.39
C ASN A 7 -18.28 -5.73 14.60
N ASN A 8 -18.10 -5.41 15.89
CA ASN A 8 -17.26 -4.34 16.45
C ASN A 8 -15.75 -4.56 16.24
N ASN A 9 -15.31 -5.04 15.06
CA ASN A 9 -13.89 -5.25 14.73
C ASN A 9 -13.41 -4.34 13.58
N LYS A 10 -13.99 -3.14 13.43
CA LYS A 10 -13.22 -2.03 12.83
C LYS A 10 -12.28 -1.52 13.91
N GLU A 11 -11.33 -2.37 14.28
CA GLU A 11 -10.07 -2.00 14.94
C GLU A 11 -9.66 -0.66 14.38
N ILE A 12 -9.30 0.25 15.27
CA ILE A 12 -9.03 1.66 15.01
C ILE A 12 -7.79 1.75 14.11
N PHE A 13 -7.95 1.44 12.82
CA PHE A 13 -6.95 1.66 11.79
C PHE A 13 -6.98 3.15 11.55
N SER A 14 -5.96 3.85 12.06
CA SER A 14 -5.77 5.25 11.73
C SER A 14 -5.73 5.37 10.21
N SER A 15 -6.67 6.14 9.67
CA SER A 15 -6.83 6.24 8.23
C SER A 15 -5.62 6.95 7.65
N TRP A 16 -4.77 6.21 6.94
CA TRP A 16 -3.61 6.75 6.25
C TRP A 16 -4.06 7.58 5.05
N THR A 17 -3.73 8.87 5.04
CA THR A 17 -3.94 9.72 3.87
C THR A 17 -2.92 9.38 2.78
N ARG A 18 -3.23 9.72 1.52
CA ARG A 18 -2.27 9.54 0.40
C ARG A 18 -0.95 10.27 0.64
N MET A 19 -1.00 11.45 1.27
CA MET A 19 0.20 12.22 1.60
C MET A 19 1.05 11.49 2.65
N GLN A 20 0.43 11.04 3.74
CA GLN A 20 1.11 10.28 4.79
C GLN A 20 1.73 8.99 4.23
N ASN A 21 1.01 8.27 3.35
CA ASN A 21 1.54 7.07 2.72
C ASN A 21 2.75 7.37 1.84
N LYS A 22 2.72 8.47 1.07
CA LYS A 22 3.87 8.92 0.27
C LYS A 22 5.08 9.29 1.15
N GLN A 23 4.86 9.97 2.27
CA GLN A 23 5.92 10.29 3.24
C GLN A 23 6.49 9.01 3.87
N PHE A 24 5.63 8.06 4.22
CA PHE A 24 6.03 6.75 4.73
C PHE A 24 6.89 5.98 3.74
N GLU A 25 6.49 5.86 2.47
CA GLU A 25 7.27 5.20 1.41
C GLU A 25 8.64 5.89 1.21
N SER A 26 8.67 7.23 1.21
CA SER A 26 9.91 7.99 1.10
C SER A 26 10.83 7.75 2.31
N ALA A 27 10.25 7.66 3.51
CA ALA A 27 10.99 7.40 4.73
C ALA A 27 11.50 5.95 4.81
N LEU A 28 10.77 4.97 4.27
CA LEU A 28 11.24 3.59 4.14
C LEU A 28 12.47 3.47 3.23
N ALA A 29 12.55 4.30 2.18
CA ALA A 29 13.72 4.36 1.31
C ALA A 29 14.92 5.06 1.96
N LEU A 30 14.68 5.99 2.89
CA LEU A 30 15.73 6.70 3.62
C LEU A 30 16.29 5.90 4.81
N TYR A 31 15.41 5.19 5.54
CA TYR A 31 15.77 4.38 6.71
C TYR A 31 15.64 2.90 6.35
N ASP A 32 16.78 2.28 6.04
CA ASP A 32 16.89 0.86 5.71
C ASP A 32 16.55 -0.06 6.89
N GLN A 33 16.66 -1.38 6.68
CA GLN A 33 16.33 -2.38 7.71
C GLN A 33 17.33 -2.38 8.89
N ASP A 34 18.56 -1.94 8.66
CA ASP A 34 19.65 -1.94 9.65
C ASP A 34 19.69 -0.65 10.47
N THR A 35 18.87 0.35 10.12
CA THR A 35 18.78 1.62 10.84
C THR A 35 18.25 1.41 12.27
N PRO A 36 18.99 1.82 13.32
CA PRO A 36 18.48 1.80 14.69
C PRO A 36 17.29 2.76 14.84
N ASP A 37 16.30 2.38 15.66
CA ASP A 37 15.08 3.18 15.88
C ASP A 37 14.35 3.56 14.59
N ARG A 38 14.43 2.69 13.57
CA ARG A 38 13.84 2.87 12.23
C ARG A 38 12.41 3.41 12.30
N TRP A 39 11.55 2.77 13.10
CA TRP A 39 10.14 3.13 13.19
C TRP A 39 9.90 4.50 13.81
N GLN A 40 10.70 4.87 14.81
CA GLN A 40 10.67 6.18 15.43
C GLN A 40 11.11 7.26 14.44
N ASN A 41 12.13 7.00 13.63
CA ASN A 41 12.59 7.92 12.59
C ASN A 41 11.55 8.11 11.48
N ILE A 42 10.91 7.04 11.02
CA ILE A 42 9.82 7.12 10.04
C ILE A 42 8.62 7.87 10.63
N ALA A 43 8.23 7.59 11.88
CA ALA A 43 7.15 8.29 12.56
C ALA A 43 7.38 9.81 12.63
N LYS A 44 8.62 10.25 12.89
CA LYS A 44 8.99 11.67 12.87
C LYS A 44 8.80 12.31 11.49
N VAL A 45 9.07 11.59 10.40
CA VAL A 45 8.89 12.10 9.03
C VAL A 45 7.41 12.19 8.65
N VAL A 46 6.59 11.24 9.11
CA VAL A 46 5.14 11.24 8.87
C VAL A 46 4.42 12.26 9.76
N GLY A 47 4.94 12.53 10.95
CA GLY A 47 4.45 13.55 11.89
C GLY A 47 3.24 13.13 12.73
N ASP A 48 2.23 12.54 12.10
CA ASP A 48 0.92 12.25 12.71
C ASP A 48 0.66 10.76 13.01
N LYS A 49 1.73 9.96 13.16
CA LYS A 49 1.66 8.51 13.39
C LYS A 49 2.66 8.11 14.46
N SER A 50 2.25 7.23 15.37
CA SER A 50 3.17 6.62 16.33
C SER A 50 4.09 5.60 15.65
N ALA A 51 5.21 5.26 16.29
CA ALA A 51 6.11 4.22 15.78
C ALA A 51 5.40 2.86 15.63
N GLU A 52 4.46 2.56 16.53
CA GLU A 52 3.62 1.35 16.48
C GLU A 52 2.65 1.37 15.30
N GLU A 53 2.02 2.51 15.01
CA GLU A 53 1.15 2.67 13.85
C GLU A 53 1.91 2.53 12.53
N VAL A 54 3.10 3.12 12.46
CA VAL A 54 4.01 2.98 11.31
C VAL A 54 4.42 1.52 11.11
N LYS A 55 4.82 0.83 12.19
CA LYS A 55 5.19 -0.59 12.13
C LYS A 55 4.03 -1.46 11.67
N ARG A 56 2.82 -1.23 12.20
CA ARG A 56 1.61 -1.94 11.78
C ARG A 56 1.32 -1.71 10.29
N HIS A 57 1.47 -0.47 9.81
CA HIS A 57 1.27 -0.14 8.39
C HIS A 57 2.27 -0.86 7.49
N TYR A 58 3.53 -1.00 7.92
CA TYR A 58 4.53 -1.80 7.21
C TYR A 58 4.18 -3.29 7.18
N GLU A 59 3.68 -3.86 8.28
CA GLU A 59 3.25 -5.26 8.33
C GLU A 59 2.08 -5.54 7.37
N ILE A 60 1.12 -4.61 7.28
CA ILE A 60 0.03 -4.68 6.29
C ILE A 60 0.57 -4.62 4.86
N LEU A 61 1.51 -3.70 4.59
CA LEU A 61 2.15 -3.62 3.27
C LEU A 61 2.84 -4.94 2.88
N LEU A 62 3.53 -5.59 3.82
CA LEU A 62 4.14 -6.90 3.58
C LEU A 62 3.09 -8.00 3.37
N GLU A 63 1.95 -7.96 4.04
CA GLU A 63 0.83 -8.88 3.80
C GLU A 63 0.30 -8.73 2.37
N ASP A 64 0.03 -7.50 1.93
CA ASP A 64 -0.46 -7.21 0.59
C ASP A 64 0.53 -7.66 -0.48
N LEU A 65 1.84 -7.41 -0.30
CA LEU A 65 2.88 -7.88 -1.22
C LEU A 65 2.86 -9.41 -1.34
N ARG A 66 2.78 -10.15 -0.23
CA ARG A 66 2.69 -11.61 -0.28
C ARG A 66 1.42 -12.10 -0.96
N HIS A 67 0.29 -11.43 -0.78
CA HIS A 67 -0.95 -11.77 -1.47
C HIS A 67 -0.83 -11.55 -2.99
N ILE A 68 -0.17 -10.47 -3.41
CA ILE A 68 0.10 -10.17 -4.82
C ILE A 68 1.06 -11.21 -5.41
N GLU A 69 2.19 -11.47 -4.75
CA GLU A 69 3.22 -12.41 -5.22
C GLU A 69 2.73 -13.86 -5.28
N SER A 70 1.86 -14.26 -4.36
CA SER A 70 1.23 -15.59 -4.37
C SER A 70 0.13 -15.75 -5.42
N GLY A 71 -0.14 -14.72 -6.22
CA GLY A 71 -1.19 -14.74 -7.26
C GLY A 71 -2.61 -14.86 -6.70
N ARG A 72 -2.81 -14.53 -5.41
CA ARG A 72 -4.11 -14.64 -4.73
C ARG A 72 -4.99 -13.42 -4.93
N VAL A 73 -4.45 -12.34 -5.50
CA VAL A 73 -5.24 -11.17 -5.87
C VAL A 73 -5.86 -11.40 -7.24
N PRO A 74 -7.19 -11.48 -7.37
CA PRO A 74 -7.83 -11.65 -8.67
C PRO A 74 -7.49 -10.47 -9.57
N ILE A 75 -7.09 -10.77 -10.81
CA ILE A 75 -6.85 -9.74 -11.81
C ILE A 75 -8.15 -8.96 -11.99
N PRO A 76 -8.16 -7.63 -11.76
CA PRO A 76 -9.36 -6.83 -12.00
C PRO A 76 -9.81 -7.02 -13.45
N SER A 77 -11.11 -7.18 -13.67
CA SER A 77 -11.67 -7.08 -15.02
C SER A 77 -11.57 -5.63 -15.45
N TYR A 78 -10.41 -5.25 -15.97
CA TYR A 78 -10.26 -4.01 -16.70
C TYR A 78 -11.18 -4.15 -17.90
N LYS A 79 -12.17 -3.27 -18.01
CA LYS A 79 -12.94 -3.16 -19.25
C LYS A 79 -11.91 -2.93 -20.35
N SER A 80 -11.74 -3.91 -21.23
CA SER A 80 -11.03 -3.70 -22.48
C SER A 80 -11.72 -2.51 -23.12
N THR A 81 -11.04 -1.36 -23.16
CA THR A 81 -11.38 -0.37 -24.15
C THR A 81 -11.05 -1.05 -25.46
N ASP A 82 -12.06 -1.67 -26.06
CA ASP A 82 -12.07 -2.09 -27.45
C ASP A 82 -11.98 -0.82 -28.31
N ASN A 83 -10.82 -0.18 -28.27
CA ASN A 83 -10.41 0.75 -29.29
C ASN A 83 -9.87 -0.14 -30.40
N ASN A 84 -10.80 -0.65 -31.21
CA ASN A 84 -10.56 -1.31 -32.49
C ASN A 84 -9.98 -0.31 -33.52
N GLN A 85 -8.89 0.35 -33.14
CA GLN A 85 -8.08 1.23 -33.94
C GLN A 85 -6.65 0.71 -33.79
N GLU A 86 -6.28 -0.17 -34.71
CA GLU A 86 -4.91 -0.61 -34.97
C GLU A 86 -3.92 0.56 -34.80
N ARG A 87 -3.27 0.63 -33.64
CA ARG A 87 -1.99 1.32 -33.51
C ARG A 87 -0.98 0.23 -33.23
N PRO A 88 -0.16 -0.14 -34.23
CA PRO A 88 0.96 -1.02 -34.01
C PRO A 88 1.77 -0.47 -32.84
N LEU A 89 1.90 -1.26 -31.78
CA LEU A 89 2.95 -1.06 -30.78
C LEU A 89 4.26 -1.24 -31.55
N LYS A 90 4.73 -0.18 -32.20
CA LYS A 90 6.11 -0.04 -32.60
C LYS A 90 6.89 0.00 -31.30
N CYS A 91 7.33 -1.18 -30.88
CA CYS A 91 8.40 -1.33 -29.92
C CYS A 91 9.47 -0.30 -30.27
N LEU A 92 9.73 0.54 -29.28
CA LEU A 92 10.86 1.44 -29.21
C LEU A 92 12.14 0.60 -29.37
N ASN A 93 12.64 0.50 -30.60
CA ASN A 93 13.94 -0.02 -31.04
C ASN A 93 14.11 0.58 -32.45
N GLN A 94 15.21 1.15 -32.89
CA GLN A 94 16.53 1.57 -32.41
C GLN A 94 17.00 2.51 -33.57
N HIS A 95 17.99 3.37 -33.34
CA HIS A 95 18.50 4.30 -34.37
C HIS A 95 18.80 3.61 -35.71
#